data_AF-A0AAW1V4N4-F1
#
_entry.id   AF-A0AAW1V4N4-F1
#
_cell.length_a   1.000
_cell.length_b   1.000
_cell.length_c   1.000
_cell.angle_alpha   90.00
_cell.angle_beta   90.00
_cell.angle_gamma   90.00
#
_symmetry.space_group_name_H-M   'P 1'
#
loop_
_entity.id
_entity.type
_entity.pdbx_description
1 polymer ?
#
loop_
_entity_poly.entity_id
_entity_poly.type
_entity_poly.pdbx_seq_one_letter_code
_entity_poly.pdbx_strand_id
1 'polypeptide(L)'
;MSGEEVTTPDELDHEPESNYKPPPEKTIDEILKADEEDESLRKYKEALLGDAQTGTIVVEPDNPRKVIVKKLVLVVADRPEISLDLTGDLSKLKKEAFIIKEGVSYKIRIEFIVQREIVHGLKYVQKTSKLGIPVDKMTHMVGSYAPKAEIQSYTTPAEEAPSGMLTRGSYTVHSLFTDDDKNEHLKWEWTFEIKKDWKD
;
A
#
# COMPACT_ATOMS: atom_id res chain seq x y z
N MET A 1 -13.01 -13.43 -29.49
CA MET A 1 -13.24 -14.29 -28.31
C MET A 1 -11.88 -14.50 -27.68
N SER A 2 -11.41 -13.53 -26.90
CA SER A 2 -10.25 -13.69 -26.03
C SER A 2 -10.71 -14.50 -24.83
N GLY A 3 -10.21 -15.73 -24.69
CA GLY A 3 -10.48 -16.53 -23.51
C GLY A 3 -9.95 -15.80 -22.29
N GLU A 4 -10.79 -15.61 -21.26
CA GLU A 4 -10.32 -15.26 -19.93
C GLU A 4 -9.42 -16.40 -19.45
N GLU A 5 -8.12 -16.13 -19.28
CA GLU A 5 -7.23 -17.03 -18.55
C GLU A 5 -7.74 -17.13 -17.11
N VAL A 6 -8.28 -18.28 -16.76
CA VAL A 6 -8.63 -18.59 -15.37
C VAL A 6 -7.33 -18.92 -14.65
N THR A 7 -6.75 -17.95 -13.95
CA THR A 7 -5.60 -18.18 -13.08
C THR A 7 -5.99 -19.14 -11.97
N THR A 8 -5.26 -20.24 -11.84
CA THR A 8 -5.52 -21.23 -10.79
C THR A 8 -5.03 -20.74 -9.42
N PRO A 9 -5.60 -21.22 -8.30
CA PRO A 9 -5.16 -20.82 -6.96
C PRO A 9 -3.65 -21.05 -6.72
N ASP A 10 -3.07 -22.09 -7.33
CA ASP A 10 -1.63 -22.40 -7.22
C ASP A 10 -0.75 -21.41 -8.00
N GLU A 11 -1.23 -20.84 -9.11
CA GLU A 11 -0.50 -19.82 -9.87
C GLU A 11 -0.46 -18.48 -9.15
N LEU A 12 -1.50 -18.15 -8.36
CA LEU A 12 -1.56 -16.88 -7.61
C LEU A 12 -0.48 -16.76 -6.54
N ASP A 13 0.03 -17.87 -5.99
CA ASP A 13 1.08 -17.82 -4.96
C ASP A 13 2.50 -17.86 -5.52
N HIS A 14 2.69 -17.95 -6.84
CA HIS A 14 4.01 -17.98 -7.47
C HIS A 14 4.51 -16.56 -7.77
N GLU A 15 5.23 -15.95 -6.81
CA GLU A 15 6.00 -14.73 -7.09
C GLU A 15 7.32 -15.08 -7.79
N PRO A 16 7.73 -14.35 -8.85
CA PRO A 16 9.02 -14.58 -9.49
C PRO A 16 10.15 -14.38 -8.48
N GLU A 17 11.06 -15.35 -8.38
CA GLU A 17 12.19 -15.25 -7.46
C GLU A 17 13.08 -14.05 -7.82
N SER A 18 13.06 -13.04 -6.95
CA SER A 18 13.94 -11.89 -7.04
C SER A 18 15.25 -12.19 -6.32
N ASN A 19 16.37 -11.97 -6.99
CA ASN A 19 17.71 -12.04 -6.38
C ASN A 19 18.05 -10.83 -5.49
N TYR A 20 17.09 -9.93 -5.25
CA TYR A 20 17.26 -8.76 -4.40
C TYR A 20 17.52 -9.17 -2.94
N LYS A 21 18.49 -8.50 -2.32
CA LYS A 21 18.81 -8.65 -0.90
C LYS A 21 18.56 -7.32 -0.21
N PRO A 22 17.71 -7.28 0.84
CA PRO A 22 17.52 -6.08 1.64
C PRO A 22 18.84 -5.47 2.12
N PRO A 23 18.93 -4.13 2.19
CA PRO A 23 20.08 -3.48 2.80
C PRO A 23 20.18 -3.84 4.29
N PRO A 24 21.38 -3.78 4.89
CA PRO A 24 21.51 -3.92 6.34
C PRO A 24 20.82 -2.74 7.05
N GLU A 25 20.20 -3.02 8.20
CA GLU A 25 19.60 -1.98 9.05
C GLU A 25 20.67 -0.98 9.50
N LYS A 26 20.39 0.30 9.30
CA LYS A 26 21.18 1.43 9.82
C LYS A 26 20.24 2.52 10.29
N THR A 27 20.56 3.12 11.42
CA THR A 27 19.83 4.27 11.96
C THR A 27 20.15 5.55 11.17
N ILE A 28 19.24 6.52 11.21
CA ILE A 28 19.49 7.85 10.62
C ILE A 28 20.77 8.47 11.21
N ASP A 29 20.99 8.34 12.52
CA ASP A 29 22.19 8.87 13.18
C ASP A 29 23.49 8.25 12.64
N GLU A 30 23.51 6.94 12.38
CA GLU A 30 24.66 6.27 11.77
C GLU A 30 24.85 6.71 10.32
N ILE A 31 23.77 6.93 9.58
CA ILE A 31 23.83 7.44 8.20
C ILE A 31 24.40 8.86 8.18
N LEU A 32 24.01 9.72 9.11
CA LEU A 32 24.51 11.10 9.20
C LEU A 32 25.98 11.17 9.61
N LYS A 33 26.42 10.30 10.54
CA LYS A 33 27.82 10.23 11.01
C LYS A 33 28.80 9.63 10.00
N ALA A 34 28.30 8.79 9.07
CA ALA A 34 29.15 8.25 8.03
C ALA A 34 29.63 9.38 7.10
N ASP A 35 30.91 9.38 6.71
CA ASP A 35 31.47 10.28 5.70
C ASP A 35 31.18 11.78 5.95
N GLU A 36 31.24 12.20 7.22
CA GLU A 36 30.90 13.57 7.66
C GLU A 36 31.88 14.62 7.07
N GLU A 37 33.09 14.20 6.73
CA GLU A 37 34.08 15.01 6.06
C GLU A 37 33.76 15.30 4.58
N ASP A 38 32.84 14.55 3.95
CA ASP A 38 32.49 14.69 2.54
C ASP A 38 31.30 15.66 2.36
N GLU A 39 31.58 16.85 1.84
CA GLU A 39 30.56 17.88 1.60
C GLU A 39 29.47 17.42 0.61
N SER A 40 29.83 16.62 -0.39
CA SER A 40 28.89 16.14 -1.41
C SER A 40 27.92 15.12 -0.84
N LEU A 41 28.41 14.19 -0.03
CA LEU A 41 27.58 13.18 0.64
C LEU A 41 26.71 13.81 1.72
N ARG A 42 27.19 14.84 2.41
CA ARG A 42 26.36 15.61 3.36
C ARG A 42 25.19 16.29 2.68
N LYS A 43 25.41 17.01 1.57
CA LYS A 43 24.33 17.64 0.80
C LYS A 43 23.35 16.61 0.23
N TYR A 44 23.85 15.46 -0.19
CA TYR A 44 23.02 14.36 -0.67
C TYR A 44 22.10 13.80 0.43
N LYS A 45 22.64 13.56 1.63
CA LYS A 45 21.85 13.10 2.80
C LYS A 45 20.82 14.14 3.23
N GLU A 46 21.20 15.42 3.25
CA GLU A 46 20.28 16.52 3.54
C GLU A 46 19.09 16.55 2.56
N ALA A 47 19.36 16.41 1.26
CA ALA A 47 18.30 16.39 0.25
C ALA A 47 17.34 15.20 0.39
N LEU A 48 17.82 14.06 0.87
CA LEU A 48 17.01 12.85 1.04
C LEU A 48 16.26 12.80 2.38
N LEU A 49 16.91 13.20 3.47
CA LEU A 49 16.37 13.12 4.82
C LEU A 49 15.50 14.33 5.18
N GLY A 50 15.75 15.48 4.56
CA GLY A 50 15.05 16.72 4.88
C GLY A 50 15.07 17.00 6.39
N ASP A 51 13.91 17.22 6.98
CA ASP A 51 13.78 17.53 8.41
C ASP A 51 14.27 16.41 9.33
N ALA A 52 14.32 15.16 8.86
CA ALA A 52 14.76 14.01 9.65
C ALA A 52 16.24 14.09 10.04
N GLN A 53 17.03 14.98 9.41
CA GLN A 53 18.41 15.24 9.81
C GLN A 53 18.53 16.03 11.12
N THR A 54 17.49 16.80 11.48
CA THR A 54 17.53 17.74 12.61
C THR A 54 17.04 17.13 13.92
N GLY A 55 16.44 15.94 13.86
CA GLY A 55 15.98 15.19 15.01
C GLY A 55 14.96 14.12 14.63
N THR A 56 14.60 13.30 15.61
CA THR A 56 13.62 12.23 15.42
C THR A 56 12.23 12.81 15.17
N ILE A 57 11.68 12.54 13.99
CA ILE A 57 10.31 12.94 13.65
C ILE A 57 9.33 11.95 14.28
N VAL A 58 8.42 12.47 15.11
CA VAL A 58 7.37 11.69 15.78
C VAL A 58 6.04 12.43 15.63
N VAL A 59 5.08 11.81 14.95
CA VAL A 59 3.73 12.37 14.77
C VAL A 59 2.75 11.73 15.73
N GLU A 60 2.86 10.42 15.95
CA GLU A 60 2.09 9.69 16.96
C GLU A 60 3.04 9.09 18.00
N PRO A 61 3.18 9.75 19.17
CA PRO A 61 4.03 9.25 20.26
C PRO A 61 3.57 7.89 20.78
N ASP A 62 2.25 7.68 20.91
CA ASP A 62 1.66 6.46 21.47
C ASP A 62 1.69 5.26 20.52
N ASN A 63 1.98 5.50 19.23
CA ASN A 63 2.10 4.45 18.23
C ASN A 63 3.57 4.04 18.08
N PRO A 64 3.96 2.80 18.46
CA PRO A 64 5.36 2.38 18.40
C PRO A 64 5.84 2.09 16.97
N ARG A 65 4.93 2.02 15.98
CA ARG A 65 5.27 1.69 14.60
C ARG A 65 6.02 2.82 13.91
N LYS A 66 6.95 2.45 13.02
CA LYS A 66 7.63 3.38 12.10
C LYS A 66 6.67 3.91 11.02
N VAL A 67 5.74 3.06 10.56
CA VAL A 67 4.75 3.44 9.54
C VAL A 67 3.35 3.38 10.11
N ILE A 68 2.59 4.42 9.83
CA ILE A 68 1.21 4.58 10.27
C ILE A 68 0.37 4.78 9.01
N VAL A 69 -0.33 3.73 8.60
CA VAL A 69 -1.23 3.79 7.45
C VAL A 69 -2.52 4.49 7.87
N LYS A 70 -2.90 5.53 7.12
CA LYS A 70 -4.02 6.42 7.45
C LYS A 70 -5.26 6.08 6.67
N LYS A 71 -5.13 5.96 5.35
CA LYS A 71 -6.26 5.73 4.46
C LYS A 71 -5.88 4.87 3.27
N LEU A 72 -6.87 4.12 2.79
CA LEU A 72 -6.88 3.61 1.42
C LEU A 72 -7.93 4.38 0.64
N VAL A 73 -7.57 4.93 -0.51
CA VAL A 73 -8.44 5.74 -1.34
C VAL A 73 -8.59 5.08 -2.70
N LEU A 74 -9.83 4.78 -3.09
CA LEU A 74 -10.18 4.37 -4.43
C LEU A 74 -10.38 5.61 -5.28
N VAL A 75 -9.51 5.77 -6.28
CA VAL A 75 -9.50 6.90 -7.21
C VAL A 75 -10.06 6.44 -8.55
N VAL A 76 -11.17 7.04 -8.95
CA VAL A 76 -11.85 6.75 -10.23
C VAL A 76 -12.02 8.08 -10.95
N ALA A 77 -11.71 8.10 -12.25
CA ALA A 77 -11.86 9.31 -13.05
C ALA A 77 -13.30 9.86 -12.98
N ASP A 78 -13.42 11.19 -12.92
CA ASP A 78 -14.69 11.92 -12.95
C ASP A 78 -15.67 11.58 -11.82
N ARG A 79 -15.19 11.02 -10.71
CA ARG A 79 -16.00 10.74 -9.51
C ARG A 79 -15.31 11.23 -8.24
N PRO A 80 -16.10 11.54 -7.18
CA PRO A 80 -15.53 11.76 -5.85
C PRO A 80 -14.72 10.55 -5.40
N GLU A 81 -13.58 10.82 -4.78
CA GLU A 81 -12.76 9.78 -4.18
C GLU A 81 -13.51 9.08 -3.05
N ILE A 82 -13.32 7.76 -2.97
CA ILE A 82 -13.90 6.93 -1.92
C ILE A 82 -12.76 6.49 -1.02
N SER A 83 -12.83 6.80 0.27
CA SER A 83 -11.75 6.51 1.21
C SER A 83 -12.18 5.60 2.35
N LEU A 84 -11.34 4.62 2.64
CA LEU A 84 -11.32 3.83 3.86
C LEU A 84 -10.45 4.51 4.91
N ASP A 85 -11.03 4.80 6.08
CA ASP A 85 -10.26 5.21 7.25
C ASP A 85 -9.63 3.97 7.91
N LEU A 86 -8.29 3.95 7.94
CA LEU A 86 -7.50 2.85 8.48
C LEU A 86 -6.98 3.14 9.90
N THR A 87 -7.39 4.25 10.50
CA THR A 87 -7.01 4.62 11.89
C THR A 87 -8.04 4.19 12.93
N GLY A 88 -9.26 3.89 12.49
CA GLY A 88 -10.37 3.50 13.35
C GLY A 88 -10.54 1.99 13.53
N ASP A 89 -11.79 1.58 13.77
CA ASP A 89 -12.17 0.17 13.91
C ASP A 89 -12.24 -0.51 12.53
N LEU A 90 -11.16 -1.24 12.20
CA LEU A 90 -11.01 -1.95 10.92
C LEU A 90 -12.08 -3.03 10.69
N SER A 91 -12.74 -3.53 11.75
CA SER A 91 -13.78 -4.56 11.60
C SER A 91 -15.03 -4.05 10.86
N LYS A 92 -15.21 -2.72 10.79
CA LYS A 92 -16.30 -2.07 10.05
C LYS A 92 -16.09 -2.11 8.54
N LEU A 93 -14.84 -2.14 8.09
CA LEU A 93 -14.48 -2.08 6.67
C LEU A 93 -14.92 -3.34 5.90
N LYS A 94 -15.10 -4.45 6.61
CA LYS A 94 -15.66 -5.70 6.07
C LYS A 94 -17.20 -5.67 5.95
N LYS A 95 -17.87 -4.77 6.67
CA LYS A 95 -19.33 -4.67 6.69
C LYS A 95 -19.85 -3.68 5.65
N GLU A 96 -19.02 -2.71 5.28
CA GLU A 96 -19.33 -1.70 4.28
C GLU A 96 -18.72 -2.13 2.94
N ALA A 97 -19.57 -2.45 1.96
CA ALA A 97 -19.14 -2.82 0.62
C ALA A 97 -19.12 -1.59 -0.30
N PHE A 98 -17.96 -1.28 -0.88
CA PHE A 98 -17.88 -0.24 -1.91
C PHE A 98 -18.39 -0.74 -3.24
N ILE A 99 -19.28 0.01 -3.87
CA ILE A 99 -19.74 -0.31 -5.22
C ILE A 99 -18.67 0.16 -6.22
N ILE A 100 -18.18 -0.76 -7.04
CA ILE A 100 -17.31 -0.50 -8.19
C ILE A 100 -18.08 -0.85 -9.46
N LYS A 101 -18.19 0.10 -10.39
CA LYS A 101 -18.80 -0.19 -11.69
C LYS A 101 -17.87 -1.08 -12.51
N GLU A 102 -18.42 -2.13 -13.09
CA GLU A 102 -17.69 -3.04 -13.98
C GLU A 102 -17.05 -2.30 -15.17
N GLY A 103 -15.86 -2.75 -15.60
CA GLY A 103 -15.13 -2.16 -16.72
C GLY A 103 -14.60 -0.76 -16.49
N VAL A 104 -14.70 -0.21 -15.25
CA VAL A 104 -14.12 1.10 -14.95
C VAL A 104 -12.63 0.95 -14.65
N SER A 105 -11.85 1.94 -15.11
CA SER A 105 -10.47 2.09 -14.66
C SER A 105 -10.41 2.79 -13.30
N TYR A 106 -9.66 2.22 -12.36
CA TYR A 106 -9.45 2.78 -11.04
C TYR A 106 -7.97 2.70 -10.63
N LYS A 107 -7.61 3.47 -9.61
CA LYS A 107 -6.31 3.39 -8.92
C LYS A 107 -6.54 3.29 -7.42
N ILE A 108 -5.60 2.68 -6.72
CA ILE A 108 -5.58 2.66 -5.26
C ILE A 108 -4.50 3.63 -4.80
N ARG A 109 -4.86 4.60 -3.96
CA ARG A 109 -3.93 5.49 -3.28
C ARG A 109 -3.87 5.14 -1.79
N ILE A 110 -2.69 4.84 -1.29
CA ILE A 110 -2.46 4.58 0.14
C ILE A 110 -1.81 5.83 0.73
N GLU A 111 -2.40 6.36 1.78
CA GLU A 111 -1.90 7.51 2.52
C GLU A 111 -1.35 7.03 3.86
N PHE A 112 -0.11 7.42 4.18
CA PHE A 112 0.61 6.95 5.35
C PHE A 112 1.59 7.99 5.87
N ILE A 113 2.02 7.83 7.11
CA ILE A 113 3.07 8.63 7.76
C ILE A 113 4.23 7.70 8.09
N VAL A 114 5.45 8.18 7.88
CA VAL A 114 6.66 7.51 8.35
C VAL A 114 7.26 8.36 9.47
N GLN A 115 7.55 7.73 10.60
CA GLN A 115 8.12 8.37 11.77
C GLN A 115 9.29 7.54 12.32
N ARG A 116 10.13 8.18 13.13
CA ARG A 116 11.31 7.62 13.82
C ARG A 116 12.47 7.31 12.87
N GLU A 117 12.33 6.31 12.01
CA GLU A 117 13.43 5.77 11.20
C GLU A 117 13.03 5.60 9.73
N ILE A 118 14.04 5.48 8.87
CA ILE A 118 13.84 5.15 7.45
C ILE A 118 13.20 3.78 7.35
N VAL A 119 12.30 3.63 6.39
CA VAL A 119 11.69 2.33 6.05
C VAL A 119 12.05 1.98 4.62
N HIS A 120 12.65 0.80 4.45
CA HIS A 120 13.16 0.34 3.17
C HIS A 120 12.19 -0.60 2.49
N GLY A 121 11.94 -0.37 1.20
CA GLY A 121 11.15 -1.27 0.37
C GLY A 121 9.76 -1.53 0.93
N LEU A 122 9.01 -0.47 1.26
CA LEU A 122 7.58 -0.59 1.56
C LEU A 122 6.85 -1.27 0.41
N LYS A 123 5.90 -2.13 0.75
CA LYS A 123 5.13 -2.95 -0.18
C LYS A 123 3.67 -2.96 0.26
N TYR A 124 2.80 -2.87 -0.72
CA TYR A 124 1.39 -3.15 -0.56
C TYR A 124 1.06 -4.50 -1.19
N VAL A 125 0.56 -5.42 -0.38
CA VAL A 125 0.11 -6.74 -0.84
C VAL A 125 -1.41 -6.79 -0.72
N GLN A 126 -2.07 -7.19 -1.80
CA GLN A 126 -3.50 -7.35 -1.88
C GLN A 126 -3.83 -8.76 -2.35
N LYS A 127 -4.71 -9.45 -1.62
CA LYS A 127 -5.29 -10.74 -2.00
C LYS A 127 -6.79 -10.59 -2.12
N THR A 128 -7.32 -10.85 -3.31
CA THR A 128 -8.74 -10.69 -3.63
C THR A 128 -9.40 -12.06 -3.72
N SER A 129 -10.57 -12.20 -3.10
CA SER A 129 -11.36 -13.44 -3.12
C SER A 129 -12.80 -13.15 -3.50
N LYS A 130 -13.41 -14.06 -4.27
CA LYS A 130 -14.82 -14.04 -4.61
C LYS A 130 -15.48 -15.31 -4.07
N LEU A 131 -16.54 -15.18 -3.28
CA LEU A 131 -17.20 -16.31 -2.61
C LEU A 131 -16.23 -17.19 -1.79
N GLY A 132 -15.22 -16.57 -1.18
CA GLY A 132 -14.17 -17.26 -0.42
C GLY A 132 -13.09 -17.95 -1.26
N ILE A 133 -13.18 -17.89 -2.59
CA ILE A 133 -12.18 -18.45 -3.51
C ILE A 133 -11.20 -17.34 -3.91
N PRO A 134 -9.88 -17.51 -3.73
CA PRO A 134 -8.89 -16.56 -4.25
C PRO A 134 -9.01 -16.43 -5.76
N VAL A 135 -9.07 -15.19 -6.25
CA VAL A 135 -9.20 -14.87 -7.68
C VAL A 135 -8.10 -13.96 -8.20
N ASP A 136 -7.41 -13.25 -7.30
CA ASP A 136 -6.33 -12.34 -7.67
C ASP A 136 -5.39 -12.10 -6.46
N LYS A 137 -4.12 -11.85 -6.75
CA LYS A 137 -3.10 -11.44 -5.79
C LYS A 137 -2.13 -10.50 -6.50
N MET A 138 -1.87 -9.36 -5.87
CA MET A 138 -0.91 -8.39 -6.36
C MET A 138 -0.01 -7.90 -5.23
N THR A 139 1.23 -7.59 -5.60
CA THR A 139 2.23 -6.96 -4.72
C THR A 139 2.77 -5.73 -5.43
N HIS A 140 2.53 -4.55 -4.86
CA HIS A 140 3.03 -3.27 -5.37
C HIS A 140 4.19 -2.78 -4.52
N MET A 141 5.36 -2.59 -5.14
CA MET A 141 6.50 -1.92 -4.49
C MET A 141 6.20 -0.42 -4.37
N VAL A 142 6.14 0.06 -3.14
CA VAL A 142 5.83 1.44 -2.78
C VAL A 142 7.11 2.28 -2.73
N GLY A 143 8.21 1.69 -2.25
CA GLY A 143 9.55 2.31 -2.21
C GLY A 143 10.09 2.53 -0.80
N SER A 144 11.18 3.30 -0.70
CA SER A 144 11.82 3.62 0.58
C SER A 144 11.52 5.05 0.99
N TYR A 145 11.22 5.27 2.26
CA TYR A 145 10.74 6.55 2.77
C TYR A 145 11.47 6.93 4.06
N ALA A 146 11.96 8.16 4.11
CA ALA A 146 12.45 8.77 5.35
C ALA A 146 11.26 9.24 6.21
N PRO A 147 11.47 9.40 7.54
CA PRO A 147 10.50 10.03 8.41
C PRO A 147 10.11 11.42 7.90
N LYS A 148 8.82 11.74 7.95
CA LYS A 148 8.29 13.03 7.53
C LYS A 148 6.99 13.32 8.27
N ALA A 149 6.80 14.58 8.72
CA ALA A 149 5.63 14.96 9.49
C ALA A 149 4.35 15.00 8.62
N GLU A 150 4.50 15.36 7.35
CA GLU A 150 3.40 15.37 6.39
C GLU A 150 3.02 13.96 5.93
N ILE A 151 1.75 13.80 5.57
CA ILE A 151 1.24 12.57 4.96
C ILE A 151 1.95 12.33 3.63
N GLN A 152 2.46 11.13 3.48
CA GLN A 152 3.02 10.60 2.24
C GLN A 152 1.97 9.71 1.57
N SER A 153 2.09 9.55 0.25
CA SER A 153 1.14 8.72 -0.48
C SER A 153 1.79 7.98 -1.63
N TYR A 154 1.28 6.79 -1.91
CA TYR A 154 1.59 6.02 -3.09
C TYR A 154 0.31 5.70 -3.84
N THR A 155 0.32 5.85 -5.17
CA THR A 155 -0.81 5.50 -6.03
C THR A 155 -0.39 4.39 -6.97
N THR A 156 -1.15 3.30 -7.01
CA THR A 156 -0.91 2.17 -7.91
C THR A 156 -1.04 2.59 -9.37
N PRO A 157 -0.51 1.79 -10.31
CA PRO A 157 -0.92 1.84 -11.70
C PRO A 157 -2.45 1.71 -11.84
N ALA A 158 -2.96 2.14 -13.00
CA ALA A 158 -4.38 1.98 -13.31
C ALA A 158 -4.71 0.49 -13.51
N GLU A 159 -5.78 0.05 -12.86
CA GLU A 159 -6.38 -1.28 -13.00
C GLU A 159 -7.77 -1.14 -13.61
N GLU A 160 -8.28 -2.18 -14.26
CA GLU A 160 -9.63 -2.23 -14.81
C GLU A 160 -10.48 -3.22 -14.02
N ALA A 161 -11.63 -2.77 -13.52
CA ALA A 161 -12.57 -3.65 -12.83
C ALA A 161 -13.12 -4.70 -13.82
N PRO A 162 -13.16 -6.00 -13.46
CA PRO A 162 -13.65 -7.02 -14.38
C PRO A 162 -15.12 -6.77 -14.75
N SER A 163 -15.50 -7.20 -15.96
CA SER A 163 -16.83 -6.96 -16.51
C SER A 163 -17.55 -8.22 -16.93
N GLY A 164 -18.88 -8.16 -16.94
CA GLY A 164 -19.73 -9.28 -17.31
C GLY A 164 -20.51 -9.87 -16.14
N MET A 165 -21.59 -10.58 -16.48
CA MET A 165 -22.54 -11.10 -15.49
C MET A 165 -21.91 -12.06 -14.47
N LEU A 166 -20.87 -12.80 -14.87
CA LEU A 166 -20.18 -13.77 -14.01
C LEU A 166 -19.19 -13.12 -13.04
N THR A 167 -18.67 -11.93 -13.34
CA THR A 167 -17.69 -11.22 -12.51
C THR A 167 -18.36 -10.26 -11.54
N ARG A 168 -19.57 -9.76 -11.84
CA ARG A 168 -20.38 -9.01 -10.85
C ARG A 168 -20.60 -9.78 -9.53
N GLY A 169 -20.75 -9.04 -8.44
CA GLY A 169 -20.99 -9.56 -7.09
C GLY A 169 -19.94 -9.08 -6.07
N SER A 170 -20.00 -9.67 -4.87
CA SER A 170 -19.16 -9.26 -3.74
C SER A 170 -17.79 -9.91 -3.75
N TYR A 171 -16.78 -9.09 -3.44
CA TYR A 171 -15.39 -9.45 -3.30
C TYR A 171 -14.89 -9.08 -1.91
N THR A 172 -14.02 -9.92 -1.38
CA THR A 172 -13.31 -9.71 -0.13
C THR A 172 -11.84 -9.50 -0.43
N VAL A 173 -11.27 -8.45 0.14
CA VAL A 173 -9.88 -8.07 -0.07
C VAL A 173 -9.14 -8.16 1.25
N HIS A 174 -8.06 -8.92 1.28
CA HIS A 174 -7.09 -8.94 2.36
C HIS A 174 -5.90 -8.08 1.97
N SER A 175 -5.65 -7.04 2.73
CA SER A 175 -4.61 -6.04 2.47
C SER A 175 -3.53 -6.09 3.55
N LEU A 176 -2.28 -5.97 3.13
CA LEU A 176 -1.11 -5.94 4.00
C LEU A 176 -0.15 -4.85 3.52
N PHE A 177 0.24 -3.97 4.43
CA PHE A 177 1.32 -3.00 4.22
C PHE A 177 2.54 -3.46 5.02
N THR A 178 3.64 -3.75 4.32
CA THR A 178 4.85 -4.36 4.89
C THR A 178 6.11 -3.77 4.24
N ASP A 179 7.30 -4.24 4.63
CA ASP A 179 8.59 -3.73 4.15
C ASP A 179 9.61 -4.86 3.90
N ASP A 180 10.84 -4.48 3.55
CA ASP A 180 11.94 -5.44 3.35
C ASP A 180 12.34 -6.18 4.64
N ASP A 181 12.11 -5.57 5.80
CA ASP A 181 12.37 -6.14 7.13
C ASP A 181 11.24 -7.05 7.62
N LYS A 182 10.19 -7.23 6.80
CA LYS A 182 8.99 -8.05 7.07
C LYS A 182 8.16 -7.54 8.25
N ASN A 183 8.23 -6.25 8.55
CA ASN A 183 7.35 -5.65 9.55
C ASN A 183 5.91 -5.64 9.04
N GLU A 184 4.95 -6.04 9.87
CA GLU A 184 3.53 -5.85 9.59
C GLU A 184 3.10 -4.47 10.08
N HIS A 185 3.12 -3.47 9.19
CA HIS A 185 2.73 -2.10 9.54
C HIS A 185 1.22 -1.98 9.73
N LEU A 186 0.45 -2.56 8.80
CA LEU A 186 -0.99 -2.71 8.93
C LEU A 186 -1.48 -3.89 8.10
N LYS A 187 -2.40 -4.66 8.68
CA LYS A 187 -3.15 -5.71 7.98
C LYS A 187 -4.63 -5.50 8.21
N TRP A 188 -5.42 -5.49 7.14
CA TRP A 188 -6.86 -5.25 7.21
C TRP A 188 -7.61 -6.03 6.14
N GLU A 189 -8.92 -6.17 6.35
CA GLU A 189 -9.84 -6.81 5.43
C GLU A 189 -10.95 -5.83 5.08
N TRP A 190 -11.33 -5.76 3.81
CA TRP A 190 -12.40 -4.88 3.33
C TRP A 190 -13.16 -5.53 2.18
N THR A 191 -14.34 -5.00 1.89
CA THR A 191 -15.22 -5.55 0.86
C THR A 191 -15.55 -4.53 -0.22
N PHE A 192 -15.66 -5.00 -1.46
CA PHE A 192 -16.24 -4.23 -2.55
C PHE A 192 -17.21 -5.11 -3.34
N GLU A 193 -18.08 -4.48 -4.11
CA GLU A 193 -19.07 -5.13 -4.95
C GLU A 193 -18.97 -4.60 -6.37
N ILE A 194 -18.80 -5.51 -7.33
CA ILE A 194 -18.82 -5.15 -8.75
C ILE A 194 -20.26 -5.16 -9.25
N LYS A 195 -20.71 -4.02 -9.74
CA LYS A 195 -22.06 -3.83 -10.27
C LYS A 195 -22.04 -3.26 -11.69
N LYS A 196 -23.19 -3.33 -12.36
CA LYS A 196 -23.37 -2.80 -13.72
C LYS A 196 -23.30 -1.26 -13.73
N ASP A 197 -23.86 -0.63 -12.71
CA ASP A 197 -23.73 0.80 -12.48
C ASP A 197 -23.46 1.11 -11.00
N TRP A 198 -23.03 2.34 -10.71
CA TRP A 198 -22.67 2.82 -9.38
C TRP A 198 -23.84 2.97 -8.40
N LYS A 199 -25.07 2.93 -8.92
CA LYS A 199 -26.32 3.13 -8.17
C LYS A 199 -27.18 1.87 -8.09
N ASP A 200 -26.74 0.79 -8.73
CA ASP A 200 -27.41 -0.52 -8.65
C ASP A 200 -27.13 -1.18 -7.30
#